data_AF-A0A9D6QB26-F1
#
_entry.id   AF-A0A9D6QB26-F1
#
_cell.length_a   1.000
_cell.length_b   1.000
_cell.length_c   1.000
_cell.angle_alpha   90.00
_cell.angle_beta   90.00
_cell.angle_gamma   90.00
#
_symmetry.space_group_name_H-M   'P 1'
#
loop_
_entity.id
_entity.type
_entity.pdbx_description
1 polymer ?
#
loop_
_entity_poly.entity_id
_entity_poly.type
_entity_poly.pdbx_seq_one_letter_code
_entity_poly.pdbx_strand_id
1 'polypeptide(L)'
;MRSHSCARVRLLGAVVLLTTVLSCAGAGPDVGSDAAGGLAAIQRDIFNPSCISGSCHNPISRAGNLSLVEADAYHDLLQQPTNNAVAQQAGLRRVQPFEPDNSFLVIKCVNPAPGEGGRMPLTGAQLSAAQVEQIRVWIRTGAPQFEGASPTPTLTPTATNTATATSSPTQTATPLPSDTPTQTPTGTLRATPTATATPSSSPTATATATPTFNADATFANIQTSIFNPTCIDEFCHTAAFQAGDLSLVEGQSYAQLVNVPAANVAAQVAQLLRVKPGDAPDSFLLIKVTHPSPPEGSLMPLGKSPLTAAQIELIRTWIVQGALP
;
A
#
# COMPACT_ATOMS: atom_id res chain seq x y z
N MET A 1 -90.08 -51.72 6.57
CA MET A 1 -89.01 -52.51 7.21
C MET A 1 -87.69 -52.23 6.50
N ARG A 2 -86.92 -51.25 6.99
CA ARG A 2 -85.49 -51.11 6.72
C ARG A 2 -84.81 -51.05 8.08
N SER A 3 -83.94 -52.03 8.31
CA SER A 3 -83.34 -52.39 9.58
C SER A 3 -82.17 -51.47 9.93
N HIS A 4 -82.07 -51.13 11.21
CA HIS A 4 -80.96 -50.42 11.84
C HIS A 4 -79.75 -51.33 12.04
N SER A 5 -78.55 -50.82 11.73
CA SER A 5 -77.25 -51.20 12.30
C SER A 5 -76.22 -50.20 11.74
N CYS A 6 -75.19 -49.73 12.42
CA CYS A 6 -74.54 -50.21 13.63
C CYS A 6 -73.86 -49.02 14.32
N ALA A 7 -74.04 -48.88 15.62
CA ALA A 7 -73.22 -48.01 16.46
C ALA A 7 -71.96 -48.78 16.89
N ARG A 8 -70.78 -48.20 16.71
CA ARG A 8 -69.59 -48.54 17.52
C ARG A 8 -68.82 -47.28 17.83
N VAL A 9 -68.99 -46.84 19.07
CA VAL A 9 -68.11 -45.92 19.80
C VAL A 9 -66.89 -46.71 20.28
N ARG A 10 -65.68 -46.23 19.97
CA ARG A 10 -64.41 -46.49 20.68
C ARG A 10 -63.64 -45.17 20.65
N LEU A 11 -63.69 -44.37 21.71
CA LEU A 11 -62.87 -44.43 22.93
C LEU A 11 -61.38 -44.13 22.66
N LEU A 12 -61.00 -42.95 23.16
CA LEU A 12 -59.69 -42.49 23.65
C LEU A 12 -58.49 -42.44 22.69
N GLY A 13 -57.99 -41.22 22.52
CA GLY A 13 -56.65 -40.93 22.02
C GLY A 13 -56.48 -39.42 21.86
N ALA A 14 -56.29 -38.71 22.98
CA ALA A 14 -55.87 -37.31 22.96
C ALA A 14 -54.49 -37.25 22.29
N VAL A 15 -54.44 -36.84 21.03
CA VAL A 15 -53.19 -36.51 20.34
C VAL A 15 -52.72 -35.19 20.93
N VAL A 16 -51.74 -35.28 21.83
CA VAL A 16 -50.89 -34.14 22.21
C VAL A 16 -50.23 -33.66 20.92
N LEU A 17 -50.65 -32.48 20.47
CA LEU A 17 -50.06 -31.78 19.34
C LEU A 17 -48.64 -31.35 19.75
N LEU A 18 -47.67 -32.25 19.54
CA LEU A 18 -46.25 -31.93 19.68
C LEU A 18 -45.90 -31.00 18.51
N THR A 19 -45.83 -29.71 18.83
CA THR A 19 -45.36 -28.66 17.93
C THR A 19 -43.93 -28.96 17.50
N THR A 20 -43.77 -29.56 16.33
CA THR A 20 -42.50 -29.57 15.62
C THR A 20 -42.21 -28.15 15.17
N VAL A 21 -41.36 -27.45 15.93
CA VAL A 21 -40.65 -26.27 15.44
C VAL A 21 -39.75 -26.73 14.30
N LEU A 22 -40.27 -26.63 13.08
CA LEU A 22 -39.46 -26.81 11.88
C LEU A 22 -38.52 -25.61 11.80
N SER A 23 -37.29 -25.86 12.26
CA SER A 23 -36.15 -24.96 12.12
C SER A 23 -35.95 -24.60 10.65
N CYS A 24 -36.13 -23.33 10.35
CA CYS A 24 -35.42 -22.65 9.27
C CYS A 24 -34.65 -21.46 9.87
N ALA A 25 -33.76 -21.76 10.83
CA ALA A 25 -32.64 -20.88 11.11
C ALA A 25 -31.60 -21.06 9.99
N GLY A 26 -31.86 -20.37 8.88
CA GLY A 26 -31.02 -20.28 7.70
C GLY A 26 -30.94 -18.85 7.19
N ALA A 27 -30.76 -17.89 8.10
CA ALA A 27 -29.97 -16.70 7.78
C ALA A 27 -28.52 -17.16 8.02
N GLY A 28 -27.85 -17.68 6.99
CA GLY A 28 -27.06 -16.86 6.09
C GLY A 28 -25.81 -16.43 6.86
N PRO A 29 -24.58 -16.83 6.49
CA PRO A 29 -23.41 -16.27 7.15
C PRO A 29 -23.54 -14.76 7.05
N ASP A 30 -23.62 -14.11 8.21
CA ASP A 30 -23.56 -12.67 8.31
C ASP A 30 -22.36 -12.23 7.48
N VAL A 31 -22.64 -11.58 6.34
CA VAL A 31 -21.59 -11.10 5.45
C VAL A 31 -20.81 -10.06 6.25
N GLY A 32 -19.60 -10.50 6.62
CA GLY A 32 -18.68 -9.90 7.57
C GLY A 32 -18.72 -8.39 7.62
N SER A 33 -19.14 -7.87 8.76
CA SER A 33 -18.84 -6.50 9.19
C SER A 33 -17.49 -6.38 9.91
N ASP A 34 -16.60 -7.37 9.75
CA ASP A 34 -15.22 -7.31 10.22
C ASP A 34 -14.25 -7.54 9.05
N ALA A 35 -13.17 -6.76 9.05
CA ALA A 35 -12.07 -6.69 8.08
C ALA A 35 -12.29 -5.73 6.90
N ALA A 36 -11.75 -4.52 7.04
CA ALA A 36 -11.02 -3.91 5.92
C ALA A 36 -9.86 -4.84 5.56
N GLY A 37 -10.17 -5.93 4.86
CA GLY A 37 -9.18 -6.87 4.38
C GLY A 37 -8.26 -6.15 3.40
N GLY A 38 -6.97 -6.42 3.51
CA GLY A 38 -5.97 -5.87 2.59
C GLY A 38 -6.15 -6.44 1.18
N LEU A 39 -5.12 -6.25 0.35
CA LEU A 39 -5.12 -6.78 -1.02
C LEU A 39 -5.44 -8.28 -1.07
N ALA A 40 -5.06 -9.06 -0.05
CA ALA A 40 -5.38 -10.50 0.03
C ALA A 40 -6.89 -10.80 -0.06
N ALA A 41 -7.76 -9.98 0.53
CA ALA A 41 -9.21 -10.16 0.45
C ALA A 41 -9.72 -9.83 -0.96
N ILE A 42 -9.25 -8.73 -1.55
CA ILE A 42 -9.56 -8.35 -2.94
C ILE A 42 -9.11 -9.44 -3.92
N GLN A 43 -7.94 -10.01 -3.67
CA GLN A 43 -7.36 -11.06 -4.47
C GLN A 43 -8.26 -12.31 -4.48
N ARG A 44 -8.62 -12.79 -3.29
CA ARG A 44 -9.44 -13.99 -3.09
C ARG A 44 -10.85 -13.82 -3.69
N ASP A 45 -11.48 -12.69 -3.39
CA ASP A 45 -12.91 -12.50 -3.64
C ASP A 45 -13.21 -11.91 -5.03
N ILE A 46 -12.22 -11.31 -5.69
CA ILE A 46 -12.42 -10.55 -6.94
C ILE A 46 -11.36 -10.87 -8.00
N PHE A 47 -10.06 -10.64 -7.76
CA PHE A 47 -9.07 -10.75 -8.85
C PHE A 47 -8.92 -12.18 -9.35
N ASN A 48 -8.78 -13.15 -8.45
CA ASN A 48 -8.69 -14.57 -8.78
C ASN A 48 -9.92 -15.06 -9.58
N PRO A 49 -11.17 -14.87 -9.09
CA PRO A 49 -12.35 -15.38 -9.79
C PRO A 49 -12.72 -14.59 -11.05
N SER A 50 -12.44 -13.28 -11.13
CA SER A 50 -13.04 -12.42 -12.16
C SER A 50 -12.05 -11.73 -13.11
N CYS A 51 -10.77 -11.60 -12.75
CA CYS A 51 -9.82 -10.81 -13.53
C CYS A 51 -8.67 -11.64 -14.12
N ILE A 52 -8.27 -12.70 -13.42
CA ILE A 52 -7.17 -13.60 -13.82
C ILE A 52 -7.71 -14.81 -14.58
N SER A 53 -8.88 -15.33 -14.16
CA SER A 53 -9.52 -16.52 -14.71
C SER A 53 -9.79 -16.44 -16.22
N GLY A 54 -10.05 -15.24 -16.75
CA GLY A 54 -10.21 -14.96 -18.18
C GLY A 54 -8.92 -14.81 -18.98
N SER A 55 -7.76 -15.16 -18.41
CA SER A 55 -6.42 -15.09 -19.02
C SER A 55 -5.94 -13.69 -19.47
N CYS A 56 -6.57 -12.60 -19.06
CA CYS A 56 -6.17 -11.25 -19.53
C CYS A 56 -5.13 -10.58 -18.61
N HIS A 57 -5.37 -10.54 -17.30
CA HIS A 57 -4.48 -9.85 -16.33
C HIS A 57 -3.58 -10.84 -15.57
N ASN A 58 -2.76 -11.58 -16.29
CA ASN A 58 -1.80 -12.54 -15.73
C ASN A 58 -0.36 -12.20 -16.18
N PRO A 59 0.69 -12.86 -15.64
CA PRO A 59 2.08 -12.55 -15.94
C PRO A 59 2.48 -12.70 -17.41
N ILE A 60 1.71 -13.44 -18.20
CA ILE A 60 1.97 -13.72 -19.62
C ILE A 60 1.24 -12.71 -20.51
N SER A 61 -0.08 -12.58 -20.35
CA SER A 61 -0.94 -11.77 -21.22
C SER A 61 -0.91 -10.29 -20.87
N ARG A 62 -0.68 -9.94 -19.59
CA ARG A 62 -0.51 -8.58 -19.06
C ARG A 62 -1.37 -7.53 -19.75
N ALA A 63 -2.67 -7.76 -19.88
CA ALA A 63 -3.57 -6.82 -20.53
C ALA A 63 -3.46 -5.43 -19.87
N GLY A 64 -3.19 -4.40 -20.67
CA GLY A 64 -2.92 -3.06 -20.16
C GLY A 64 -1.63 -2.93 -19.34
N ASN A 65 -0.65 -3.80 -19.59
CA ASN A 65 0.60 -3.94 -18.83
C ASN A 65 0.35 -4.20 -17.33
N LEU A 66 -0.67 -5.01 -17.02
CA LEU A 66 -1.13 -5.29 -15.65
C LEU A 66 -1.27 -6.79 -15.43
N SER A 67 -0.57 -7.30 -14.43
CA SER A 67 -0.73 -8.63 -13.87
C SER A 67 -1.42 -8.52 -12.51
N LEU A 68 -2.55 -9.19 -12.35
CA LEU A 68 -3.34 -9.18 -11.12
C LEU A 68 -3.13 -10.44 -10.28
N VAL A 69 -2.13 -11.28 -10.59
CA VAL A 69 -1.77 -12.40 -9.71
C VAL A 69 -1.11 -11.87 -8.44
N GLU A 70 -1.19 -12.64 -7.35
CA GLU A 70 -0.71 -12.27 -6.01
C GLU A 70 0.70 -11.66 -6.00
N ALA A 71 1.62 -12.23 -6.78
CA ALA A 71 3.01 -11.79 -6.83
C ALA A 71 3.20 -10.38 -7.44
N ASP A 72 2.29 -9.96 -8.32
CA ASP A 72 2.43 -8.73 -9.11
C ASP A 72 1.37 -7.67 -8.76
N ALA A 73 0.19 -8.07 -8.27
CA ALA A 73 -1.00 -7.23 -8.21
C ALA A 73 -0.77 -5.93 -7.44
N TYR A 74 -0.14 -5.99 -6.27
CA TYR A 74 0.13 -4.79 -5.47
C TYR A 74 1.04 -3.81 -6.21
N HIS A 75 2.14 -4.34 -6.76
CA HIS A 75 3.12 -3.58 -7.52
C HIS A 75 2.50 -2.95 -8.76
N ASP A 76 1.74 -3.71 -9.53
CA ASP A 76 1.15 -3.27 -10.78
C ASP A 76 -0.08 -2.36 -10.57
N LEU A 77 -0.63 -2.24 -9.35
CA LEU A 77 -1.80 -1.40 -9.05
C LEU A 77 -1.44 -0.10 -8.33
N LEU A 78 -0.71 -0.19 -7.22
CA LEU A 78 -0.61 0.93 -6.28
C LEU A 78 0.21 2.08 -6.86
N GLN A 79 -0.41 3.26 -7.00
CA GLN A 79 0.17 4.48 -7.57
C GLN A 79 0.79 4.34 -8.97
N GLN A 80 0.61 3.20 -9.63
CA GLN A 80 1.16 2.97 -10.96
C GLN A 80 0.44 3.83 -12.00
N PRO A 81 1.15 4.31 -13.03
CA PRO A 81 0.51 4.96 -14.15
C PRO A 81 -0.46 4.01 -14.84
N THR A 82 -1.55 4.57 -15.35
CA THR A 82 -2.46 3.82 -16.23
C THR A 82 -1.79 3.58 -17.58
N ASN A 83 -2.13 2.51 -18.30
CA ASN A 83 -1.67 2.27 -19.67
C ASN A 83 -2.66 2.80 -20.73
N ASN A 84 -3.56 3.70 -20.31
CA ASN A 84 -4.59 4.30 -21.15
C ASN A 84 -4.32 5.80 -21.28
N ALA A 85 -4.20 6.30 -22.51
CA ALA A 85 -3.80 7.68 -22.76
C ALA A 85 -4.79 8.71 -22.19
N VAL A 86 -6.11 8.43 -22.27
CA VAL A 86 -7.14 9.34 -21.72
C VAL A 86 -7.04 9.41 -20.19
N ALA A 87 -6.90 8.25 -19.54
CA ALA A 87 -6.73 8.19 -18.09
C ALA A 87 -5.40 8.81 -17.63
N GLN A 88 -4.31 8.64 -18.39
CA GLN A 88 -3.03 9.30 -18.13
C GLN A 88 -3.16 10.83 -18.22
N GLN A 89 -3.83 11.34 -19.26
CA GLN A 89 -4.08 12.78 -19.43
C GLN A 89 -4.95 13.36 -18.32
N ALA A 90 -5.88 12.57 -17.79
CA ALA A 90 -6.69 12.92 -16.62
C ALA A 90 -5.92 12.82 -15.29
N GLY A 91 -4.65 12.39 -15.30
CA GLY A 91 -3.82 12.27 -14.10
C GLY A 91 -4.15 11.06 -13.22
N LEU A 92 -4.92 10.09 -13.71
CA LEU A 92 -5.37 8.95 -12.93
C LEU A 92 -4.24 7.95 -12.69
N ARG A 93 -4.22 7.36 -11.49
CA ARG A 93 -3.42 6.17 -11.15
C ARG A 93 -4.28 4.92 -11.25
N ARG A 94 -3.65 3.76 -11.43
CA ARG A 94 -4.36 2.46 -11.42
C ARG A 94 -5.11 2.28 -10.09
N VAL A 95 -4.43 2.49 -8.97
CA VAL A 95 -5.02 2.69 -7.65
C VAL A 95 -4.38 3.92 -7.00
N GLN A 96 -5.20 4.91 -6.65
CA GLN A 96 -4.81 6.06 -5.84
C GLN A 96 -5.30 5.81 -4.40
N PRO A 97 -4.39 5.56 -3.43
CA PRO A 97 -4.78 5.36 -2.03
C PRO A 97 -5.66 6.49 -1.51
N PHE A 98 -6.64 6.13 -0.69
CA PHE A 98 -7.63 7.03 -0.09
C PHE A 98 -8.63 7.66 -1.06
N GLU A 99 -8.44 7.52 -2.38
CA GLU A 99 -9.27 8.15 -3.40
C GLU A 99 -9.86 7.10 -4.36
N PRO A 100 -10.93 6.41 -3.96
CA PRO A 100 -11.56 5.38 -4.81
C PRO A 100 -12.13 5.95 -6.12
N ASP A 101 -12.62 7.19 -6.13
CA ASP A 101 -13.17 7.82 -7.32
C ASP A 101 -12.09 8.32 -8.31
N ASN A 102 -10.87 8.58 -7.81
CA ASN A 102 -9.69 8.91 -8.65
C ASN A 102 -8.82 7.68 -8.96
N SER A 103 -9.33 6.47 -8.71
CA SER A 103 -8.65 5.22 -8.99
C SER A 103 -9.18 4.59 -10.27
N PHE A 104 -8.32 4.44 -11.28
CA PHE A 104 -8.71 3.92 -12.58
C PHE A 104 -9.24 2.48 -12.51
N LEU A 105 -8.79 1.67 -11.55
CA LEU A 105 -9.35 0.34 -11.28
C LEU A 105 -10.87 0.40 -11.05
N VAL A 106 -11.34 1.32 -10.22
CA VAL A 106 -12.77 1.48 -9.92
C VAL A 106 -13.53 1.97 -11.13
N ILE A 107 -12.97 2.94 -11.87
CA ILE A 107 -13.56 3.46 -13.12
C ILE A 107 -13.77 2.33 -14.12
N LYS A 108 -12.75 1.49 -14.34
CA LYS A 108 -12.81 0.33 -15.23
C LYS A 108 -13.86 -0.68 -14.79
N CYS A 109 -14.10 -0.87 -13.49
CA CYS A 109 -15.08 -1.83 -12.97
C CYS A 109 -16.54 -1.32 -12.98
N VAL A 110 -16.77 -0.02 -13.11
CA VAL A 110 -18.12 0.57 -12.99
C VAL A 110 -18.60 1.18 -14.30
N ASN A 111 -17.94 2.23 -14.79
CA ASN A 111 -18.41 2.97 -15.95
C ASN A 111 -17.25 3.76 -16.60
N PRO A 112 -16.40 3.10 -17.40
CA PRO A 112 -15.34 3.81 -18.11
C PRO A 112 -15.93 4.77 -19.15
N ALA A 113 -15.35 5.96 -19.25
CA ALA A 113 -15.71 6.98 -20.22
C ALA A 113 -15.25 6.62 -21.65
N PRO A 114 -15.76 7.29 -22.69
CA PRO A 114 -15.24 7.14 -24.04
C PRO A 114 -13.72 7.32 -24.09
N GLY A 115 -13.03 6.37 -24.75
CA GLY A 115 -11.56 6.36 -24.83
C GLY A 115 -10.84 5.63 -23.69
N GLU A 116 -11.53 5.24 -22.62
CA GLU A 116 -10.94 4.47 -21.51
C GLU A 116 -11.05 2.94 -21.71
N GLY A 117 -11.73 2.51 -22.79
CA GLY A 117 -12.01 1.11 -23.13
C GLY A 117 -13.22 0.52 -22.38
N GLY A 118 -13.58 -0.73 -22.66
CA GLY A 118 -14.79 -1.36 -22.09
C GLY A 118 -14.74 -1.66 -20.58
N ARG A 119 -15.91 -1.79 -19.95
CA ARG A 119 -16.08 -2.11 -18.52
C ARG A 119 -15.52 -3.50 -18.20
N MET A 120 -14.79 -3.62 -17.09
CA MET A 120 -14.13 -4.84 -16.62
C MET A 120 -14.97 -5.59 -15.57
N PRO A 121 -15.04 -6.93 -15.64
CA PRO A 121 -14.44 -7.80 -16.67
C PRO A 121 -15.07 -7.61 -18.06
N LEU A 122 -14.23 -7.63 -19.12
CA LEU A 122 -14.71 -7.49 -20.50
C LEU A 122 -15.60 -8.67 -20.95
N THR A 123 -15.35 -9.84 -20.37
CA THR A 123 -16.05 -11.09 -20.66
C THR A 123 -16.55 -11.71 -19.36
N GLY A 124 -17.74 -12.31 -19.39
CA GLY A 124 -18.36 -12.93 -18.22
C GLY A 124 -19.28 -11.97 -17.44
N ALA A 125 -19.64 -12.39 -16.23
CA ALA A 125 -20.48 -11.58 -15.35
C ALA A 125 -19.72 -10.34 -14.85
N GLN A 126 -20.39 -9.20 -14.84
CA GLN A 126 -19.84 -7.98 -14.25
C GLN A 126 -19.78 -8.10 -12.72
N LEU A 127 -18.85 -7.38 -12.10
CA LEU A 127 -18.76 -7.32 -10.64
C LEU A 127 -20.09 -6.80 -10.05
N SER A 128 -20.53 -7.46 -8.99
CA SER A 128 -21.69 -7.03 -8.20
C SER A 128 -21.40 -5.71 -7.49
N ALA A 129 -22.46 -5.01 -7.07
CA ALA A 129 -22.31 -3.77 -6.30
C ALA A 129 -21.51 -4.00 -4.99
N ALA A 130 -21.68 -5.16 -4.34
CA ALA A 130 -20.92 -5.52 -3.14
C ALA A 130 -19.43 -5.70 -3.42
N GLN A 131 -19.05 -6.38 -4.51
CA GLN A 131 -17.65 -6.55 -4.90
C GLN A 131 -17.00 -5.21 -5.29
N VAL A 132 -17.74 -4.35 -6.00
CA VAL A 132 -17.25 -2.99 -6.31
C VAL A 132 -17.03 -2.20 -5.02
N GLU A 133 -17.96 -2.27 -4.06
CA GLU A 133 -17.78 -1.56 -2.78
C GLU A 133 -16.62 -2.15 -1.97
N GLN A 134 -16.35 -3.45 -2.04
CA GLN A 134 -15.18 -4.04 -1.40
C GLN A 134 -13.87 -3.43 -1.92
N ILE A 135 -13.73 -3.25 -3.24
CA ILE A 135 -12.59 -2.53 -3.84
C ILE A 135 -12.55 -1.08 -3.35
N ARG A 136 -13.69 -0.39 -3.35
CA ARG A 136 -13.77 1.02 -2.91
C ARG A 136 -13.35 1.18 -1.46
N VAL A 137 -13.79 0.30 -0.56
CA VAL A 137 -13.40 0.29 0.85
C VAL A 137 -11.91 0.05 0.99
N TRP A 138 -11.36 -0.98 0.31
CA TRP A 138 -9.92 -1.25 0.32
C TRP A 138 -9.11 -0.03 -0.11
N ILE A 139 -9.49 0.66 -1.19
CA ILE A 139 -8.80 1.88 -1.64
C ILE A 139 -8.96 3.02 -0.63
N ARG A 140 -10.18 3.24 -0.14
CA ARG A 140 -10.52 4.32 0.81
C ARG A 140 -9.76 4.17 2.13
N THR A 141 -9.41 2.96 2.54
CA THR A 141 -8.57 2.69 3.72
C THR A 141 -7.07 2.74 3.44
N GLY A 142 -6.66 3.20 2.26
CA GLY A 142 -5.26 3.37 1.88
C GLY A 142 -4.69 2.25 1.03
N ALA A 143 -5.55 1.35 0.51
CA ALA A 143 -5.17 0.18 -0.26
C ALA A 143 -4.09 -0.68 0.43
N PRO A 144 -4.27 -1.08 1.70
CA PRO A 144 -3.24 -1.83 2.43
C PRO A 144 -3.00 -3.19 1.78
N GLN A 145 -1.74 -3.65 1.75
CA GLN A 145 -1.40 -4.98 1.24
C GLN A 145 -1.87 -6.08 2.19
N PHE A 146 -1.70 -5.86 3.49
CA PHE A 146 -1.99 -6.82 4.57
C PHE A 146 -3.14 -6.33 5.44
N GLU A 147 -3.86 -7.26 6.07
CA GLU A 147 -4.96 -6.91 6.99
C GLU A 147 -4.43 -6.18 8.23
N GLY A 148 -5.19 -5.18 8.70
CA GLY A 148 -4.85 -4.44 9.92
C GLY A 148 -3.76 -3.37 9.77
N ALA A 149 -3.21 -3.15 8.57
CA ALA A 149 -2.36 -1.99 8.31
C ALA A 149 -3.22 -0.72 8.29
N SER A 150 -3.43 -0.11 9.46
CA SER A 150 -3.98 1.23 9.57
C SER A 150 -2.89 2.22 9.12
N PRO A 151 -3.08 2.97 8.01
CA PRO A 151 -2.13 4.01 7.68
C PRO A 151 -2.33 5.16 8.66
N THR A 152 -1.31 5.45 9.46
CA THR A 152 -1.19 6.78 10.04
C THR A 152 -1.09 7.75 8.86
N PRO A 153 -2.04 8.70 8.67
CA PRO A 153 -1.95 9.63 7.55
C PRO A 153 -0.71 10.49 7.77
N THR A 154 0.36 10.18 7.04
CA THR A 154 1.49 11.10 6.91
C THR A 154 1.03 12.16 5.93
N LEU A 155 0.52 13.27 6.47
CA LEU A 155 0.26 14.47 5.68
C LEU A 155 1.61 14.97 5.16
N THR A 156 1.96 14.61 3.92
CA THR A 156 3.00 15.30 3.17
C THR A 156 2.46 16.69 2.84
N PRO A 157 3.02 17.79 3.39
CA PRO A 157 2.61 19.12 2.97
C PRO A 157 3.12 19.34 1.54
N THR A 158 2.20 19.27 0.57
CA THR A 158 2.45 19.76 -0.79
C THR A 158 2.65 21.28 -0.71
N ALA A 159 3.86 21.75 -1.01
CA ALA A 159 4.12 23.17 -1.19
C ALA A 159 3.41 23.64 -2.47
N THR A 160 2.25 24.29 -2.31
CA THR A 160 1.55 25.00 -3.38
C THR A 160 2.32 26.28 -3.71
N ASN A 161 3.20 26.23 -4.71
CA ASN A 161 3.71 27.44 -5.34
C ASN A 161 2.66 27.97 -6.32
N THR A 162 1.76 28.83 -5.82
CA THR A 162 0.89 29.66 -6.66
C THR A 162 1.71 30.82 -7.21
N ALA A 163 2.15 30.74 -8.46
CA ALA A 163 2.63 31.90 -9.20
C ALA A 163 1.42 32.75 -9.63
N THR A 164 1.28 33.93 -9.03
CA THR A 164 0.29 34.94 -9.47
C THR A 164 0.94 35.88 -10.48
N ALA A 165 0.28 36.06 -11.61
CA ALA A 165 0.72 36.87 -12.74
C ALA A 165 0.65 38.39 -12.47
N THR A 166 1.68 39.07 -12.94
CA THR A 166 1.71 40.32 -13.72
C THR A 166 0.78 41.47 -13.30
N SER A 167 1.38 42.55 -12.79
CA SER A 167 0.93 43.90 -13.13
C SER A 167 2.14 44.77 -13.50
N SER A 168 2.05 45.32 -14.71
CA SER A 168 2.97 46.27 -15.33
C SER A 168 2.59 47.69 -14.91
N PRO A 169 3.55 48.56 -14.58
CA PRO A 169 3.37 49.99 -14.75
C PRO A 169 4.28 50.52 -15.87
N THR A 170 3.64 50.94 -16.95
CA THR A 170 4.19 51.86 -17.95
C THR A 170 4.52 53.19 -17.29
N GLN A 171 5.75 53.69 -17.46
CA GLN A 171 6.01 55.13 -17.42
C GLN A 171 6.95 55.53 -18.57
N THR A 172 6.39 56.40 -19.40
CA THR A 172 7.00 57.10 -20.54
C THR A 172 7.98 58.18 -20.04
N ALA A 173 9.13 58.29 -20.70
CA ALA A 173 10.13 59.32 -20.48
C ALA A 173 9.68 60.71 -21.00
N THR A 174 10.24 61.81 -20.44
CA THR A 174 10.93 62.93 -21.14
C THR A 174 11.22 64.11 -20.16
N PRO A 175 12.31 64.91 -20.31
CA PRO A 175 13.03 65.62 -19.24
C PRO A 175 13.02 67.18 -19.30
N LEU A 176 13.48 67.86 -18.23
CA LEU A 176 14.49 68.97 -18.21
C LEU A 176 14.61 69.63 -16.79
N PRO A 177 15.72 70.34 -16.48
CA PRO A 177 16.18 70.70 -15.14
C PRO A 177 15.88 72.17 -14.76
N SER A 178 15.98 72.51 -13.45
CA SER A 178 16.73 73.68 -12.94
C SER A 178 16.55 73.82 -11.41
N ASP A 179 17.71 73.97 -10.75
CA ASP A 179 18.07 74.83 -9.61
C ASP A 179 17.32 74.85 -8.25
N THR A 180 18.15 74.74 -7.22
CA THR A 180 17.99 74.92 -5.75
C THR A 180 17.71 76.42 -5.39
N PRO A 181 17.40 76.89 -4.13
CA PRO A 181 17.23 76.20 -2.84
C PRO A 181 16.09 76.73 -1.88
N THR A 182 15.99 76.08 -0.70
CA THR A 182 15.55 76.57 0.65
C THR A 182 14.05 76.74 0.99
N GLN A 183 13.59 75.99 2.01
CA GLN A 183 13.09 76.45 3.34
C GLN A 183 12.51 75.23 4.15
N THR A 184 12.95 75.07 5.39
CA THR A 184 12.37 74.23 6.50
C THR A 184 11.21 75.05 7.16
N PRO A 185 10.27 74.56 8.04
CA PRO A 185 10.28 73.35 8.87
C PRO A 185 8.92 72.63 9.17
N THR A 186 9.01 71.57 9.99
CA THR A 186 8.00 71.08 10.98
C THR A 186 6.84 70.18 10.53
N GLY A 187 6.78 68.98 11.12
CA GLY A 187 5.58 68.14 11.15
C GLY A 187 5.80 66.68 11.58
N THR A 188 5.95 66.46 12.89
CA THR A 188 5.80 65.20 13.64
C THR A 188 4.64 64.34 13.09
N LEU A 189 4.74 63.00 12.95
CA LEU A 189 4.57 62.02 14.02
C LEU A 189 5.09 60.62 13.61
N ARG A 190 5.74 59.98 14.58
CA ARG A 190 6.29 58.62 14.58
C ARG A 190 5.18 57.60 14.83
N ALA A 191 4.90 56.74 13.86
CA ALA A 191 4.14 55.52 14.09
C ALA A 191 5.12 54.40 14.50
N THR A 192 5.02 53.94 15.74
CA THR A 192 5.75 52.80 16.28
C THR A 192 5.10 51.51 15.73
N PRO A 193 5.81 50.62 15.03
CA PRO A 193 5.28 49.29 14.76
C PRO A 193 5.29 48.47 16.05
N THR A 194 4.10 48.05 16.49
CA THR A 194 3.89 47.08 17.58
C THR A 194 4.50 45.74 17.18
N ALA A 195 5.41 45.21 18.00
CA ALA A 195 5.97 43.89 17.81
C ALA A 195 4.88 42.81 17.95
N THR A 196 4.69 42.02 16.91
CA THR A 196 3.89 40.79 16.92
C THR A 196 4.54 39.76 17.83
N ALA A 197 3.80 39.22 18.79
CA ALA A 197 4.28 38.17 19.68
C ALA A 197 4.56 36.88 18.90
N THR A 198 5.78 36.37 19.00
CA THR A 198 6.21 35.06 18.50
C THR A 198 5.63 33.97 19.40
N PRO A 199 4.79 33.03 18.91
CA PRO A 199 4.45 31.84 19.68
C PRO A 199 5.67 30.93 19.76
N SER A 200 6.25 30.82 20.95
CA SER A 200 7.31 29.86 21.27
C SER A 200 6.67 28.54 21.68
N SER A 201 6.43 27.62 20.74
CA SER A 201 6.23 26.21 21.06
C SER A 201 7.59 25.55 21.18
N SER A 202 8.13 25.50 22.39
CA SER A 202 9.27 24.63 22.71
C SER A 202 8.82 23.17 22.51
N PRO A 203 9.38 22.40 21.57
CA PRO A 203 9.07 20.98 21.50
C PRO A 203 9.60 20.31 22.78
N THR A 204 8.70 19.71 23.55
CA THR A 204 9.07 18.78 24.61
C THR A 204 9.87 17.66 23.98
N ALA A 205 11.14 17.52 24.35
CA ALA A 205 11.96 16.41 23.90
C ALA A 205 11.33 15.10 24.40
N THR A 206 10.68 14.37 23.50
CA THR A 206 10.28 12.98 23.73
C THR A 206 11.56 12.22 24.01
N ALA A 207 11.70 11.67 25.23
CA ALA A 207 12.83 10.83 25.58
C ALA A 207 12.94 9.68 24.56
N THR A 208 13.99 9.71 23.75
CA THR A 208 14.37 8.60 22.87
C THR A 208 14.57 7.38 23.76
N ALA A 209 13.73 6.36 23.60
CA ALA A 209 13.95 5.09 24.27
C ALA A 209 15.36 4.60 23.94
N THR A 210 16.17 4.36 24.97
CA THR A 210 17.47 3.71 24.82
C THR A 210 17.22 2.37 24.10
N PRO A 211 17.86 2.10 22.95
CA PRO A 211 17.65 0.84 22.24
C PRO A 211 18.06 -0.30 23.16
N THR A 212 17.07 -1.10 23.57
CA THR A 212 17.34 -2.34 24.32
C THR A 212 18.04 -3.30 23.36
N PHE A 213 19.24 -3.75 23.73
CA PHE A 213 19.94 -4.78 22.98
C PHE A 213 19.14 -6.08 23.04
N ASN A 214 18.64 -6.51 21.88
CA ASN A 214 17.99 -7.81 21.71
C ASN A 214 19.05 -8.86 21.37
N ALA A 215 19.36 -9.73 22.33
CA ALA A 215 20.38 -10.77 22.18
C ALA A 215 20.02 -11.85 21.16
N ASP A 216 18.75 -11.95 20.74
CA ASP A 216 18.32 -12.93 19.74
C ASP A 216 18.53 -12.44 18.30
N ALA A 217 18.70 -11.12 18.10
CA ALA A 217 18.91 -10.49 16.79
C ALA A 217 20.37 -10.65 16.31
N THR A 218 20.84 -11.89 16.25
CA THR A 218 22.17 -12.24 15.78
C THR A 218 22.15 -12.66 14.32
N PHE A 219 23.30 -12.51 13.64
CA PHE A 219 23.45 -13.01 12.29
C PHE A 219 23.24 -14.53 12.20
N ALA A 220 23.75 -15.29 13.17
CA ALA A 220 23.55 -16.74 13.24
C ALA A 220 22.05 -17.13 13.32
N ASN A 221 21.24 -16.38 14.08
CA ASN A 221 19.80 -16.62 14.15
C ASN A 221 19.12 -16.28 12.83
N ILE A 222 19.46 -15.16 12.20
CA ILE A 222 18.92 -14.78 10.87
C ILE A 222 19.29 -15.84 9.82
N GLN A 223 20.54 -16.32 9.83
CA GLN A 223 21.02 -17.34 8.90
C GLN A 223 20.18 -18.62 9.03
N THR A 224 19.99 -19.11 10.25
CA THR A 224 19.36 -20.41 10.51
C THR A 224 17.83 -20.37 10.45
N SER A 225 17.20 -19.29 10.90
CA SER A 225 15.74 -19.16 10.98
C SER A 225 15.08 -18.46 9.79
N ILE A 226 15.85 -17.74 8.98
CA ILE A 226 15.33 -16.99 7.83
C ILE A 226 16.03 -17.42 6.54
N PHE A 227 17.33 -17.18 6.38
CA PHE A 227 18.00 -17.39 5.09
C PHE A 227 17.95 -18.84 4.65
N ASN A 228 18.38 -19.77 5.51
CA ASN A 228 18.40 -21.20 5.24
C ASN A 228 17.03 -21.75 4.81
N PRO A 229 15.93 -21.51 5.53
CA PRO A 229 14.63 -22.09 5.17
C PRO A 229 13.87 -21.33 4.08
N THR A 230 14.16 -20.04 3.84
CA THR A 230 13.29 -19.21 2.96
C THR A 230 14.00 -18.65 1.72
N CYS A 231 15.25 -18.21 1.84
CA CYS A 231 15.94 -17.46 0.78
C CYS A 231 16.91 -18.31 -0.04
N ILE A 232 17.49 -19.34 0.57
CA ILE A 232 18.38 -20.29 -0.11
C ILE A 232 17.52 -21.34 -0.80
N ASP A 233 17.47 -21.27 -2.12
CA ASP A 233 16.76 -22.22 -2.98
C ASP A 233 17.56 -22.41 -4.27
N GLU A 234 17.36 -23.54 -4.94
CA GLU A 234 18.14 -24.00 -6.10
C GLU A 234 18.32 -22.89 -7.17
N PHE A 235 17.34 -22.00 -7.29
CA PHE A 235 17.28 -20.96 -8.31
C PHE A 235 17.42 -19.52 -7.78
N CYS A 236 17.83 -19.30 -6.53
CA CYS A 236 17.83 -17.95 -5.94
C CYS A 236 19.18 -17.54 -5.35
N HIS A 237 19.48 -17.88 -4.09
CA HIS A 237 20.66 -17.36 -3.38
C HIS A 237 21.58 -18.47 -2.87
N THR A 238 21.97 -19.39 -3.75
CA THR A 238 22.90 -20.49 -3.46
C THR A 238 24.32 -20.14 -3.88
N ALA A 239 25.27 -21.05 -3.66
CA ALA A 239 26.63 -20.91 -4.21
C ALA A 239 26.64 -21.05 -5.75
N ALA A 240 25.76 -21.89 -6.29
CA ALA A 240 25.67 -22.15 -7.72
C ALA A 240 24.84 -21.09 -8.46
N PHE A 241 23.78 -20.60 -7.84
CA PHE A 241 22.91 -19.58 -8.41
C PHE A 241 22.86 -18.37 -7.48
N GLN A 242 23.56 -17.31 -7.89
CA GLN A 242 23.77 -16.09 -7.11
C GLN A 242 22.88 -14.97 -7.66
N ALA A 243 21.56 -15.04 -7.43
CA ALA A 243 20.66 -13.99 -7.87
C ALA A 243 21.09 -12.64 -7.26
N GLY A 244 21.30 -11.64 -8.12
CA GLY A 244 21.83 -10.34 -7.69
C GLY A 244 23.26 -10.40 -7.15
N ASP A 245 24.09 -11.32 -7.66
CA ASP A 245 25.47 -11.59 -7.23
C ASP A 245 25.59 -11.91 -5.73
N LEU A 246 24.57 -12.55 -5.15
CA LEU A 246 24.50 -12.84 -3.73
C LEU A 246 24.28 -14.33 -3.47
N SER A 247 25.20 -14.92 -2.72
CA SER A 247 25.04 -16.20 -2.05
C SER A 247 24.68 -15.99 -0.59
N LEU A 248 23.57 -16.57 -0.14
CA LEU A 248 23.17 -16.57 1.27
C LEU A 248 23.59 -17.84 2.01
N VAL A 249 24.42 -18.68 1.39
CA VAL A 249 24.94 -19.91 2.01
C VAL A 249 25.80 -19.59 3.23
N GLU A 250 25.64 -20.42 4.27
CA GLU A 250 26.42 -20.33 5.50
C GLU A 250 27.94 -20.30 5.22
N GLY A 251 28.65 -19.41 5.91
CA GLY A 251 30.08 -19.17 5.69
C GLY A 251 30.41 -18.25 4.50
N GLN A 252 29.43 -17.83 3.68
CA GLN A 252 29.61 -16.85 2.60
C GLN A 252 28.75 -15.60 2.79
N SER A 253 27.51 -15.81 3.25
CA SER A 253 26.46 -14.81 3.40
C SER A 253 26.90 -13.52 4.10
N TYR A 254 27.58 -13.60 5.25
CA TYR A 254 27.97 -12.40 6.01
C TYR A 254 28.85 -11.45 5.18
N ALA A 255 29.94 -11.99 4.62
CA ALA A 255 30.91 -11.23 3.84
C ALA A 255 30.33 -10.69 2.53
N GLN A 256 29.27 -11.32 2.01
CA GLN A 256 28.57 -10.85 0.81
C GLN A 256 27.43 -9.87 1.11
N LEU A 257 27.02 -9.71 2.37
CA LEU A 257 25.94 -8.80 2.78
C LEU A 257 26.50 -7.51 3.38
N VAL A 258 27.36 -7.63 4.39
CA VAL A 258 27.72 -6.50 5.24
C VAL A 258 28.76 -5.62 4.57
N ASN A 259 28.46 -4.32 4.44
CA ASN A 259 29.29 -3.33 3.76
C ASN A 259 29.58 -3.63 2.28
N VAL A 260 28.76 -4.45 1.63
CA VAL A 260 28.86 -4.75 0.19
C VAL A 260 27.85 -3.90 -0.59
N PRO A 261 28.26 -3.20 -1.67
CA PRO A 261 27.32 -2.49 -2.53
C PRO A 261 26.21 -3.41 -3.06
N ALA A 262 24.97 -2.90 -3.13
CA ALA A 262 23.90 -3.63 -3.81
C ALA A 262 24.25 -3.83 -5.30
N ALA A 263 23.90 -4.99 -5.87
CA ALA A 263 24.13 -5.26 -7.30
C ALA A 263 23.04 -4.66 -8.21
N ASN A 264 21.87 -4.36 -7.64
CA ASN A 264 20.78 -3.74 -8.37
C ASN A 264 21.17 -2.30 -8.79
N VAL A 265 20.95 -1.95 -10.06
CA VAL A 265 21.38 -0.67 -10.63
C VAL A 265 20.74 0.53 -9.93
N ALA A 266 19.45 0.47 -9.57
CA ALA A 266 18.79 1.57 -8.87
C ALA A 266 19.34 1.75 -7.45
N ALA A 267 19.58 0.65 -6.75
CA ALA A 267 20.21 0.65 -5.45
C ALA A 267 21.65 1.20 -5.50
N GLN A 268 22.39 0.91 -6.58
CA GLN A 268 23.73 1.49 -6.82
C GLN A 268 23.68 3.00 -7.03
N VAL A 269 22.70 3.49 -7.82
CA VAL A 269 22.48 4.93 -8.01
C VAL A 269 22.16 5.61 -6.68
N ALA A 270 21.38 4.96 -5.82
CA ALA A 270 21.08 5.41 -4.46
C ALA A 270 22.22 5.13 -3.45
N GLN A 271 23.35 4.57 -3.89
CA GLN A 271 24.52 4.23 -3.08
C GLN A 271 24.20 3.31 -1.88
N LEU A 272 23.20 2.44 -2.02
CA LEU A 272 22.80 1.51 -0.97
C LEU A 272 23.78 0.34 -0.84
N LEU A 273 24.01 -0.06 0.41
CA LEU A 273 24.70 -1.30 0.72
C LEU A 273 23.67 -2.42 0.90
N ARG A 274 24.04 -3.67 0.58
CA ARG A 274 23.20 -4.84 0.86
C ARG A 274 22.79 -4.86 2.33
N VAL A 275 23.75 -4.64 3.23
CA VAL A 275 23.53 -4.30 4.63
C VAL A 275 24.49 -3.18 5.02
N LYS A 276 23.95 -2.07 5.52
CA LYS A 276 24.70 -0.96 6.13
C LYS A 276 24.59 -1.07 7.66
N PRO A 277 25.66 -1.45 8.37
CA PRO A 277 25.68 -1.52 9.83
C PRO A 277 25.16 -0.23 10.48
N GLY A 278 24.24 -0.37 11.43
CA GLY A 278 23.65 0.74 12.19
C GLY A 278 22.57 1.52 11.46
N ASP A 279 22.31 1.24 10.17
CA ASP A 279 21.43 2.04 9.34
C ASP A 279 20.48 1.16 8.51
N ALA A 280 19.31 0.91 9.09
CA ALA A 280 18.26 0.10 8.48
C ALA A 280 17.63 0.75 7.22
N PRO A 281 17.32 2.05 7.18
CA PRO A 281 16.84 2.72 5.96
C PRO A 281 17.75 2.54 4.74
N ASP A 282 19.07 2.61 4.93
CA ASP A 282 20.05 2.51 3.84
C ASP A 282 20.53 1.06 3.58
N SER A 283 19.85 0.06 4.17
CA SER A 283 20.15 -1.36 4.00
C SER A 283 19.22 -2.00 2.97
N PHE A 284 19.76 -2.31 1.80
CA PHE A 284 19.00 -2.83 0.66
C PHE A 284 18.33 -4.19 0.94
N LEU A 285 18.92 -5.05 1.77
CA LEU A 285 18.27 -6.29 2.22
C LEU A 285 16.91 -6.00 2.86
N LEU A 286 16.84 -4.98 3.72
CA LEU A 286 15.60 -4.63 4.41
C LEU A 286 14.57 -4.08 3.43
N ILE A 287 15.00 -3.24 2.48
CA ILE A 287 14.15 -2.76 1.38
C ILE A 287 13.60 -3.95 0.59
N LYS A 288 14.45 -4.90 0.17
CA LYS A 288 14.07 -6.09 -0.62
C LYS A 288 13.04 -6.99 0.06
N VAL A 289 13.03 -7.07 1.39
CA VAL A 289 12.09 -7.92 2.15
C VAL A 289 10.90 -7.16 2.73
N THR A 290 10.78 -5.85 2.46
CA THR A 290 9.65 -5.05 2.98
C THR A 290 8.94 -4.26 1.88
N HIS A 291 9.65 -3.46 1.10
CA HIS A 291 9.05 -2.48 0.18
C HIS A 291 9.95 -2.09 -1.00
N PRO A 292 10.48 -3.04 -1.80
CA PRO A 292 11.30 -2.63 -2.93
C PRO A 292 10.45 -1.87 -3.95
N SER A 293 10.99 -0.76 -4.45
CA SER A 293 10.41 -0.01 -5.55
C SER A 293 10.62 -0.73 -6.89
N PRO A 294 9.91 -0.36 -7.97
CA PRO A 294 10.02 -1.05 -9.26
C PRO A 294 11.46 -1.17 -9.80
N PRO A 295 12.30 -0.12 -9.77
CA PRO A 295 13.70 -0.23 -10.21
C PRO A 295 14.55 -1.18 -9.34
N GLU A 296 14.13 -1.44 -8.11
CA GLU A 296 14.80 -2.32 -7.15
C GLU A 296 14.35 -3.79 -7.29
N GLY A 297 13.32 -4.05 -8.09
CA GLY A 297 12.77 -5.37 -8.42
C GLY A 297 11.80 -5.93 -7.37
N SER A 298 11.34 -7.16 -7.56
CA SER A 298 10.26 -7.77 -6.74
C SER A 298 10.62 -8.02 -5.26
N LEU A 299 9.61 -8.05 -4.39
CA LEU A 299 9.73 -8.43 -2.97
C LEU A 299 10.33 -9.83 -2.81
N MET A 300 11.23 -9.99 -1.84
CA MET A 300 11.82 -11.27 -1.47
C MET A 300 11.17 -11.83 -0.19
N PRO A 301 11.02 -13.17 -0.07
CA PRO A 301 11.44 -14.20 -1.04
C PRO A 301 10.49 -14.33 -2.25
N LEU A 302 11.05 -14.36 -3.46
CA LEU A 302 10.27 -14.39 -4.70
C LEU A 302 9.46 -15.69 -4.83
N GLY A 303 8.16 -15.57 -5.13
CA GLY A 303 7.27 -16.72 -5.33
C GLY A 303 6.96 -17.51 -4.06
N LYS A 304 7.35 -17.01 -2.88
CA LYS A 304 7.08 -17.61 -1.57
C LYS A 304 6.31 -16.62 -0.70
N SER A 305 5.76 -17.10 0.43
CA SER A 305 5.17 -16.22 1.43
C SER A 305 6.19 -15.16 1.89
N PRO A 306 5.78 -13.89 2.02
CA PRO A 306 6.63 -12.86 2.59
C PRO A 306 7.11 -13.22 4.00
N LEU A 307 8.26 -12.65 4.40
CA LEU A 307 8.72 -12.78 5.78
C LEU A 307 7.68 -12.18 6.74
N THR A 308 7.54 -12.83 7.90
CA THR A 308 6.68 -12.32 8.96
C THR A 308 7.24 -11.02 9.55
N ALA A 309 6.38 -10.23 10.20
CA ALA A 309 6.81 -9.00 10.88
C ALA A 309 7.92 -9.27 11.91
N ALA A 310 7.86 -10.39 12.64
CA ALA A 310 8.89 -10.78 13.59
C ALA A 310 10.24 -11.11 12.92
N GLN A 311 10.23 -11.78 11.77
CA GLN A 311 11.44 -12.07 11.00
C GLN A 311 12.06 -10.80 10.42
N ILE A 312 11.24 -9.90 9.89
CA ILE A 312 11.69 -8.58 9.39
C ILE A 312 12.28 -7.76 10.54
N GLU A 313 11.66 -7.77 11.71
CA GLU A 313 12.14 -7.05 12.88
C GLU A 313 13.45 -7.64 13.43
N LEU A 314 13.63 -8.95 13.34
CA LEU A 314 14.89 -9.60 13.68
C LEU A 314 16.04 -9.08 12.79
N ILE A 315 15.81 -9.01 11.47
CA ILE A 315 16.77 -8.45 10.51
C ILE A 315 17.03 -6.96 10.80
N ARG A 316 15.96 -6.16 10.98
CA ARG A 316 16.08 -4.73 11.28
C ARG A 316 16.89 -4.49 12.54
N THR A 317 16.59 -5.23 13.61
CA THR A 317 17.25 -5.09 14.91
C THR A 317 18.73 -5.44 14.81
N TRP A 318 19.08 -6.53 14.12
CA TRP A 318 20.47 -6.91 13.88
C TRP A 318 21.24 -5.82 13.12
N ILE A 319 20.64 -5.23 12.08
CA ILE A 319 21.24 -4.12 11.33
C ILE A 319 21.48 -2.93 12.25
N VAL A 320 20.47 -2.50 13.00
CA VAL A 320 20.56 -1.34 13.92
C VAL A 320 21.59 -1.57 15.02
N GLN A 321 21.78 -2.81 15.47
CA GLN A 321 22.82 -3.20 16.42
C GLN A 321 24.24 -3.28 15.83
N GLY A 322 24.41 -2.86 14.57
CA GLY A 322 25.72 -2.81 13.92
C GLY A 322 26.06 -4.03 13.05
N ALA A 323 25.06 -4.86 12.72
CA ALA A 323 25.21 -6.01 11.83
C ALA A 323 26.38 -6.93 12.22
N LEU A 324 26.48 -7.27 13.51
CA LEU A 324 27.56 -8.09 14.07
C LEU A 324 27.47 -9.55 13.53
N PRO A 325 28.61 -10.23 13.31
CA PRO A 325 28.65 -11.59 12.79
C PRO A 325 28.08 -12.65 13.76
#